data_AF-A0A366L2G7-F1
#
_entry.id   AF-A0A366L2G7-F1
#
_cell.length_a   1.000
_cell.length_b   1.000
_cell.length_c   1.000
_cell.angle_alpha   90.00
_cell.angle_beta   90.00
_cell.angle_gamma   90.00
#
_symmetry.space_group_name_H-M   'P 1'
#
loop_
_entity.id
_entity.type
_entity.pdbx_description
1 polymer ?
#
loop_
_entity_poly.entity_id
_entity_poly.type
_entity_poly.pdbx_seq_one_letter_code
_entity_poly.pdbx_strand_id
1 'polypeptide(L)'
;MFKKILIYLIITCTVSNGFMQLVIYSGYKMNKEYITSVFCINKEHPELHCDGQCFLAKKLKDLEGKNKQAQENLKRVTEAEPRFQTVALNHQIPYFIITSENLYIEKPVKDLSISIFHPPKTV
;
A
#
# COMPACT_ATOMS: atom_id res chain seq x y z
N MET A 1 -6.32 27.30 0.79
CA MET A 1 -4.84 27.21 0.93
C MET A 1 -4.36 25.78 1.21
N PHE A 2 -5.06 25.00 2.05
CA PHE A 2 -4.71 23.60 2.38
C PHE A 2 -4.47 22.67 1.17
N LYS A 3 -5.31 22.74 0.13
CA LYS A 3 -5.14 21.94 -1.10
C LYS A 3 -3.82 22.20 -1.81
N LYS A 4 -3.34 23.46 -1.84
CA LYS A 4 -2.06 23.82 -2.47
C LYS A 4 -0.88 23.28 -1.65
N ILE A 5 -0.98 23.36 -0.32
CA ILE A 5 0.02 22.80 0.60
C ILE A 5 0.14 21.29 0.41
N LEU A 6 -0.99 20.57 0.34
CA LEU A 6 -1.00 19.14 0.05
C LEU A 6 -0.35 18.80 -1.29
N ILE A 7 -0.63 19.57 -2.34
CA ILE A 7 -0.02 19.37 -3.66
C ILE A 7 1.50 19.56 -3.60
N TYR A 8 2.00 20.64 -2.98
CA TYR A 8 3.44 20.85 -2.82
C TYR A 8 4.10 19.72 -2.01
N LEU A 9 3.46 19.27 -0.92
CA LEU A 9 3.97 18.18 -0.10
C LEU A 9 4.10 16.87 -0.92
N ILE A 10 3.08 16.52 -1.70
CA ILE A 10 3.10 15.33 -2.56
C ILE A 10 4.20 15.43 -3.61
N ILE A 11 4.35 16.59 -4.26
CA ILE A 11 5.40 16.82 -5.27
C ILE A 11 6.79 16.70 -4.66
N THR A 12 7.04 17.31 -3.50
CA THR A 12 8.35 17.20 -2.83
C THR A 12 8.62 15.76 -2.40
N CYS A 13 7.60 15.03 -1.93
CA CYS A 13 7.74 13.63 -1.53
C CYS A 13 8.10 12.70 -2.70
N THR A 14 7.48 12.88 -3.87
CA THR A 14 7.81 12.06 -5.06
C THR A 14 9.19 12.38 -5.60
N VAL A 15 9.58 13.66 -5.65
CA VAL A 15 10.92 14.08 -6.08
C VAL A 15 12.01 13.55 -5.14
N SER A 16 11.76 13.54 -3.83
CA SER A 16 12.73 13.04 -2.84
C SER A 16 13.06 11.54 -3.02
N ASN A 17 12.12 10.74 -3.52
CA ASN A 17 12.38 9.32 -3.82
C ASN A 17 13.41 9.15 -4.95
N GLY A 18 13.42 10.06 -5.94
CA GLY A 18 14.41 10.03 -7.03
C GLY A 18 15.82 10.39 -6.56
N PHE A 19 15.95 11.19 -5.50
CA PHE A 19 17.23 11.65 -4.98
C PHE A 19 18.08 10.51 -4.37
N MET A 20 17.44 9.45 -3.88
CA MET A 20 18.12 8.31 -3.25
C MET A 20 19.13 7.64 -4.19
N GLN A 21 18.80 7.49 -5.48
CA GLN A 21 19.73 6.88 -6.46
C GLN A 21 20.99 7.74 -6.68
N LEU A 22 20.83 9.07 -6.66
CA LEU A 22 21.94 10.00 -6.80
C LEU A 22 22.87 9.93 -5.59
N VAL A 23 22.32 9.82 -4.37
CA VAL A 23 23.10 9.66 -3.13
C VAL A 23 23.89 8.35 -3.13
N ILE A 24 23.28 7.26 -3.58
CA ILE A 24 23.96 5.96 -3.68
C ILE A 24 25.12 6.02 -4.67
N TYR A 25 24.88 6.60 -5.86
CA TYR A 25 25.92 6.73 -6.88
C TYR A 25 27.07 7.65 -6.45
N SER A 26 26.75 8.80 -5.83
CA SER A 26 27.77 9.73 -5.34
C SER A 26 28.59 9.10 -4.22
N GLY A 27 27.96 8.40 -3.27
CA GLY A 27 28.65 7.67 -2.20
C GLY A 27 29.58 6.58 -2.73
N TYR A 28 29.15 5.82 -3.75
CA TYR A 28 30.02 4.87 -4.44
C TYR A 28 31.23 5.56 -5.07
N LYS A 29 31.03 6.68 -5.77
CA LYS A 29 32.11 7.40 -6.46
C LYS A 29 33.12 8.01 -5.49
N MET A 30 32.65 8.62 -4.39
CA MET A 30 33.48 9.22 -3.35
C MET A 30 34.33 8.18 -2.61
N ASN A 31 33.81 6.97 -2.43
CA ASN A 31 34.47 5.90 -1.67
C ASN A 31 34.99 4.76 -2.55
N LYS A 32 35.14 4.98 -3.87
CA LYS A 32 35.45 3.91 -4.84
C LYS A 32 36.72 3.13 -4.47
N GLU A 33 37.77 3.81 -4.01
CA GLU A 33 39.04 3.18 -3.61
C GLU A 33 38.88 2.25 -2.41
N TYR A 34 38.17 2.69 -1.37
CA TYR A 34 37.85 1.87 -0.21
C TYR A 34 36.99 0.67 -0.60
N ILE A 35 35.98 0.88 -1.45
CA ILE A 35 35.09 -0.19 -1.90
C ILE A 35 35.85 -1.24 -2.72
N THR A 36 36.77 -0.80 -3.57
CA THR A 36 37.58 -1.69 -4.42
C THR A 36 38.58 -2.49 -3.60
N SER A 37 39.20 -1.89 -2.59
CA SER A 37 40.21 -2.57 -1.75
C SER A 37 39.60 -3.58 -0.77
N VAL A 38 38.43 -3.27 -0.21
CA VAL A 38 37.82 -4.07 0.88
C VAL A 38 36.71 -5.01 0.38
N PHE A 39 35.87 -4.57 -0.56
CA PHE A 39 34.65 -5.31 -0.95
C PHE A 39 34.72 -5.95 -2.35
N CYS A 40 35.80 -5.78 -3.11
CA CYS A 40 35.92 -6.40 -4.42
C CYS A 40 35.94 -7.93 -4.31
N ILE A 41 34.93 -8.58 -4.93
CA ILE A 41 34.78 -10.03 -4.90
C ILE A 41 35.65 -10.76 -5.94
N ASN A 42 36.11 -10.06 -6.98
CA ASN A 42 36.90 -10.60 -8.09
C ASN A 42 38.33 -10.05 -8.06
N LYS A 43 38.95 -10.01 -6.88
CA LYS A 43 40.29 -9.43 -6.69
C LYS A 43 41.39 -10.17 -7.46
N GLU A 44 41.19 -11.47 -7.68
CA GLU A 44 42.11 -12.35 -8.41
C GLU A 44 41.96 -12.25 -9.94
N HIS A 45 40.92 -11.56 -10.42
CA HIS A 45 40.57 -11.41 -11.83
C HIS A 45 40.51 -9.93 -12.27
N PRO A 46 41.66 -9.23 -12.35
CA PRO A 46 41.73 -7.82 -12.71
C PRO A 46 41.22 -7.50 -14.11
N GLU A 47 41.23 -8.47 -15.02
CA GLU A 47 40.69 -8.39 -16.38
C GLU A 47 39.18 -8.11 -16.43
N LEU A 48 38.46 -8.42 -15.34
CA LEU A 48 37.01 -8.21 -15.23
C LEU A 48 36.64 -6.78 -14.83
N HIS A 49 37.61 -5.92 -14.55
CA HIS A 49 37.41 -4.51 -14.20
C HIS A 49 36.32 -4.29 -13.14
N CYS A 50 36.35 -5.11 -12.09
CA CYS A 50 35.31 -5.13 -11.06
C CYS A 50 35.12 -3.76 -10.41
N ASP A 51 36.20 -3.07 -10.00
CA ASP A 51 36.14 -1.70 -9.45
C ASP A 51 35.13 -1.49 -8.30
N GLY A 52 34.74 -2.56 -7.60
CA GLY A 52 33.65 -2.56 -6.61
C GLY A 52 32.23 -2.66 -7.19
N GLN A 53 32.07 -2.62 -8.51
CA GLN A 53 30.78 -2.70 -9.22
C GLN A 53 30.10 -4.07 -9.06
N CYS A 54 30.87 -5.18 -9.09
CA CYS A 54 30.29 -6.51 -8.93
C CYS A 54 29.69 -6.71 -7.54
N PHE A 55 30.33 -6.13 -6.50
CA PHE A 55 29.79 -6.12 -5.15
C PHE A 55 28.49 -5.30 -5.06
N LEU A 56 28.49 -4.10 -5.65
CA LEU A 56 27.31 -3.24 -5.68
C LEU A 56 26.14 -3.92 -6.41
N ALA A 57 26.41 -4.55 -7.56
CA ALA A 57 25.41 -5.30 -8.32
C ALA A 57 24.82 -6.46 -7.51
N LYS A 58 25.65 -7.19 -6.75
CA LYS A 58 25.17 -8.25 -5.85
C LYS A 58 24.25 -7.69 -4.76
N LYS A 59 24.63 -6.61 -4.10
CA LYS A 59 23.80 -5.97 -3.06
C LYS A 59 22.48 -5.43 -3.61
N LEU A 60 22.47 -4.86 -4.81
CA LEU A 60 21.24 -4.39 -5.45
C LEU A 60 20.29 -5.56 -5.76
N LYS A 61 20.81 -6.68 -6.26
CA LYS A 61 20.00 -7.91 -6.48
C LYS A 61 19.43 -8.47 -5.18
N ASP A 62 20.21 -8.49 -4.10
CA ASP A 62 19.73 -8.96 -2.79
C ASP A 62 18.56 -8.10 -2.27
N LEU A 63 18.62 -6.78 -2.50
CA LEU A 63 17.54 -5.84 -2.14
C LEU A 63 16.30 -6.04 -3.01
N GLU A 64 16.47 -6.26 -4.31
CA GLU A 64 15.37 -6.52 -5.22
C GLU A 64 14.60 -7.79 -4.84
N GLY A 65 15.30 -8.87 -4.47
CA GLY A 65 14.68 -10.09 -3.97
C GLY A 65 13.84 -9.88 -2.71
N LYS A 66 14.33 -9.08 -1.75
CA LYS A 66 13.58 -8.72 -0.54
C LYS A 66 12.35 -7.85 -0.83
N ASN A 67 12.46 -6.90 -1.75
CA ASN A 67 11.33 -6.06 -2.17
C ASN A 67 10.24 -6.89 -2.85
N LYS A 68 10.62 -7.86 -3.70
CA LYS A 68 9.68 -8.77 -4.34
C LYS A 68 8.90 -9.60 -3.32
N GLN A 69 9.60 -10.13 -2.31
CA GLN A 69 8.95 -10.84 -1.20
C GLN A 69 7.99 -9.93 -0.41
N ALA A 70 8.37 -8.68 -0.11
CA ALA A 70 7.47 -7.73 0.55
C ALA A 70 6.23 -7.42 -0.30
N GLN A 71 6.40 -7.24 -1.62
CA GLN A 71 5.31 -6.99 -2.56
C GLN A 71 4.35 -8.19 -2.68
N GLU A 72 4.89 -9.42 -2.69
CA GLU A 72 4.07 -10.64 -2.66
C GLU A 72 3.27 -10.76 -1.36
N ASN A 73 3.86 -10.40 -0.21
CA ASN A 73 3.13 -10.36 1.06
C ASN A 73 2.01 -9.30 1.07
N LEU A 74 2.26 -8.12 0.49
CA LEU A 74 1.22 -7.10 0.33
C LEU A 74 0.07 -7.59 -0.55
N LYS A 75 0.36 -8.24 -1.69
CA LYS A 75 -0.68 -8.83 -2.56
C LYS A 75 -1.57 -9.83 -1.82
N ARG A 76 -0.99 -10.70 -0.99
CA ARG A 76 -1.74 -11.68 -0.19
C ARG A 76 -2.69 -11.03 0.82
N VAL A 77 -2.36 -9.84 1.33
CA VAL A 77 -3.25 -9.06 2.21
C VAL A 77 -4.39 -8.43 1.41
N THR A 78 -4.15 -7.97 0.19
CA THR A 78 -5.18 -7.40 -0.69
C THR A 78 -6.14 -8.45 -1.26
N GLU A 79 -5.66 -9.68 -1.45
CA GLU A 79 -6.44 -10.83 -1.93
C GLU A 79 -7.14 -11.61 -0.81
N ALA A 80 -6.93 -11.24 0.46
CA ALA A 80 -7.70 -11.80 1.56
C ALA A 80 -9.14 -11.29 1.46
N GLU A 81 -10.04 -12.15 0.99
CA GLU A 81 -11.47 -11.87 0.91
C GLU A 81 -11.99 -11.45 2.30
N PRO A 82 -12.66 -10.30 2.43
CA PRO A 82 -13.18 -9.85 3.72
C PRO A 82 -14.15 -10.90 4.25
N ARG A 83 -13.74 -11.60 5.33
CA ARG A 83 -14.65 -12.47 6.08
C ARG A 83 -15.65 -11.58 6.83
N PHE A 84 -16.77 -11.30 6.17
CA PHE A 84 -17.92 -10.70 6.84
C PHE A 84 -18.55 -11.75 7.75
N GLN A 85 -18.26 -11.66 9.04
CA GLN A 85 -18.97 -12.44 10.04
C GLN A 85 -20.27 -11.70 10.36
N THR A 86 -21.39 -12.22 9.84
CA THR A 86 -22.71 -11.72 10.23
C THR A 86 -22.96 -12.13 11.68
N VAL A 87 -22.89 -11.16 12.59
CA VAL A 87 -23.29 -11.37 13.97
C VAL A 87 -24.81 -11.23 14.03
N ALA A 88 -25.51 -12.33 14.27
CA ALA A 88 -26.93 -12.29 14.57
C ALA A 88 -27.13 -11.66 15.95
N LEU A 89 -27.41 -10.36 15.99
CA LEU A 89 -27.80 -9.68 17.23
C LEU A 89 -29.25 -10.10 17.56
N ASN A 90 -29.41 -11.02 18.50
CA ASN A 90 -30.70 -11.32 19.10
C ASN A 90 -31.05 -10.21 20.10
N HIS A 91 -31.35 -9.01 19.61
CA HIS A 91 -31.76 -7.90 20.46
C HIS A 91 -33.29 -7.86 20.53
N GLN A 92 -33.84 -8.19 21.71
CA GLN A 92 -35.25 -7.91 22.02
C GLN A 92 -35.40 -6.40 22.14
N ILE A 93 -35.80 -5.74 21.05
CA ILE A 93 -36.02 -4.30 21.05
C ILE A 93 -37.27 -4.04 21.90
N PRO A 94 -37.17 -3.32 23.04
CA PRO A 94 -38.35 -2.92 23.78
C PRO A 94 -39.11 -1.91 22.93
N TYR A 95 -40.31 -2.26 22.47
CA TYR A 95 -41.22 -1.30 21.89
C TYR A 95 -41.96 -0.58 23.01
N PHE A 96 -42.21 0.71 22.82
CA PHE A 96 -43.08 1.49 23.68
C PHE A 96 -44.34 1.85 22.87
N ILE A 97 -45.51 1.72 23.50
CA ILE A 97 -46.77 2.16 22.91
C ILE A 97 -46.93 3.64 23.22
N ILE A 98 -46.88 4.50 22.21
CA ILE A 98 -47.27 5.90 22.34
C ILE A 98 -48.78 5.97 22.17
N THR A 99 -49.51 6.19 23.26
CA THR A 99 -50.94 6.52 23.19
C THR A 99 -51.04 8.03 23.04
N SER A 100 -51.45 8.50 21.87
CA SER A 100 -51.75 9.91 21.62
C SER A 100 -53.18 10.01 21.10
N GLU A 101 -54.01 10.86 21.70
CA GLU A 101 -55.42 10.98 21.34
C GLU A 101 -55.67 11.59 19.94
N ASN A 102 -54.67 12.20 19.27
CA ASN A 102 -54.85 12.77 17.92
C ASN A 102 -53.54 12.83 17.10
N LEU A 103 -52.97 11.68 16.74
CA LEU A 103 -51.85 11.63 15.79
C LEU A 103 -52.17 10.65 14.65
N TYR A 104 -52.28 11.18 13.43
CA TYR A 104 -52.42 10.37 12.22
C TYR A 104 -51.11 9.60 12.00
N ILE A 105 -51.10 8.33 12.39
CA ILE A 105 -50.02 7.40 12.07
C ILE A 105 -50.29 6.87 10.66
N GLU A 106 -49.58 7.41 9.67
CA GLU A 106 -49.46 6.72 8.38
C GLU A 106 -48.84 5.34 8.64
N LYS A 107 -49.50 4.31 8.10
CA LYS A 107 -49.27 2.88 8.35
C LYS A 107 -47.79 2.53 8.55
N PRO A 108 -47.45 1.62 9.48
CA PRO A 108 -46.08 1.14 9.60
C PRO A 108 -45.65 0.56 8.24
N VAL A 109 -44.58 1.14 7.67
CA VAL A 109 -43.97 0.67 6.44
C VAL A 109 -43.45 -0.74 6.73
N LYS A 110 -44.20 -1.76 6.28
CA LYS A 110 -43.89 -3.16 6.54
C LYS A 110 -42.62 -3.66 5.85
N ASP A 111 -42.18 -2.95 4.82
CA ASP A 111 -40.97 -3.28 4.09
C ASP A 111 -40.16 -2.00 3.87
N LEU A 112 -39.11 -1.82 4.65
CA LEU A 112 -38.01 -0.96 4.25
C LEU A 112 -37.19 -1.73 3.19
N SER A 113 -37.80 -2.00 2.04
CA SER A 113 -37.12 -2.64 0.91
C SER A 113 -36.21 -1.60 0.26
N ILE A 114 -34.96 -1.56 0.71
CA ILE A 114 -33.91 -0.86 -0.01
C ILE A 114 -33.63 -1.69 -1.26
N SER A 115 -34.31 -1.37 -2.35
CA SER A 115 -34.00 -1.94 -3.67
C SER A 115 -32.63 -1.43 -4.08
N ILE A 116 -31.61 -2.27 -3.92
CA ILE A 116 -30.29 -2.01 -4.49
C ILE A 116 -30.44 -2.10 -6.00
N PHE A 117 -30.19 -0.99 -6.68
CA PHE A 117 -30.27 -0.90 -8.14
C PHE A 117 -29.30 -1.91 -8.78
N HIS A 118 -29.82 -2.86 -9.54
CA HIS A 118 -29.00 -3.79 -10.31
C HIS A 118 -28.97 -3.32 -11.78
N PRO A 119 -27.79 -3.20 -12.40
CA PRO A 119 -27.69 -2.85 -13.81
C PRO A 119 -28.29 -3.95 -14.70
N PRO A 120 -28.72 -3.62 -15.94
CA PRO A 120 -29.34 -4.58 -16.85
C PRO A 120 -28.37 -5.72 -17.16
N LYS A 121 -28.87 -6.96 -17.19
CA LYS A 121 -28.11 -8.08 -17.71
C LYS A 121 -27.90 -7.85 -19.21
N THR A 122 -26.63 -7.72 -19.61
CA THR A 122 -26.25 -7.71 -21.02
C THR A 122 -26.64 -9.04 -21.64
N VAL A 123 -27.51 -8.98 -22.64
CA VAL A 123 -27.86 -10.11 -23.51
C VAL A 123 -26.65 -10.53 -24.32
#